data_AF-A0A7X7STB6-F1
#
_entry.id   AF-A0A7X7STB6-F1
#
_cell.length_a   1.000
_cell.length_b   1.000
_cell.length_c   1.000
_cell.angle_alpha   90.00
_cell.angle_beta   90.00
_cell.angle_gamma   90.00
#
_symmetry.space_group_name_H-M   'P 1'
#
loop_
_entity.id
_entity.type
_entity.pdbx_description
1 polymer ?
#
loop_
_entity_poly.entity_id
_entity_poly.type
_entity_poly.pdbx_seq_one_letter_code
_entity_poly.pdbx_strand_id
1 'polypeptide(L)'
;MDIKKIIPFLDNESLDLFVEKILEGKINEKDLTFSLPFLTQDHITKIYQAIIEKRITFKIEILLPFMSEELIEDLYNKVINNETDIIDEAVVLPFLKPDKIKSMFMNYINKL
;
A
#
# COMPACT_ATOMS: atom_id res chain seq x y z
N MET A 1 16.76 19.52 11.12
CA MET A 1 17.32 18.59 10.11
C MET A 1 16.14 18.04 9.33
N ASP A 2 16.20 17.99 8.00
CA ASP A 2 15.12 17.43 7.18
C ASP A 2 15.39 15.94 6.96
N ILE A 3 14.53 15.07 7.51
CA ILE A 3 14.65 13.59 7.43
C ILE A 3 14.70 13.11 5.97
N LYS A 4 14.08 13.84 5.04
CA LYS A 4 14.06 13.53 3.60
C LYS A 4 15.43 13.55 2.96
N LYS A 5 16.36 14.32 3.53
CA LYS A 5 17.73 14.40 3.03
C LYS A 5 18.58 13.19 3.41
N ILE A 6 18.18 12.44 4.44
CA ILE A 6 18.97 11.32 4.95
C ILE A 6 18.37 9.96 4.62
N ILE A 7 17.06 9.85 4.42
CA ILE A 7 16.37 8.59 4.04
C ILE A 7 17.07 7.80 2.93
N PRO A 8 17.50 8.42 1.81
CA PRO A 8 18.16 7.68 0.72
C PRO A 8 19.48 6.99 1.11
N PHE A 9 20.06 7.36 2.25
CA PHE A 9 21.35 6.87 2.74
C PHE A 9 21.23 6.03 4.01
N LEU A 10 20.00 5.77 4.48
CA LEU A 10 19.76 4.89 5.63
C LEU A 10 19.96 3.43 5.25
N ASP A 11 20.51 2.65 6.18
CA ASP A 11 20.53 1.20 6.09
C ASP A 11 19.18 0.60 6.49
N ASN A 12 19.04 -0.72 6.33
CA ASN A 12 17.79 -1.41 6.63
C ASN A 12 17.39 -1.32 8.11
N GLU A 13 18.35 -1.38 9.04
CA GLU A 13 18.07 -1.25 10.48
C GLU A 13 17.50 0.14 10.83
N SER A 14 18.08 1.19 10.25
CA SER A 14 17.57 2.56 10.40
C SER A 14 16.20 2.74 9.75
N LEU A 15 15.94 2.08 8.61
CA LEU A 15 14.64 2.10 7.95
C LEU A 15 13.58 1.32 8.75
N ASP A 16 13.94 0.19 9.38
CA ASP A 16 13.05 -0.54 10.28
C ASP A 16 12.62 0.36 11.44
N LEU A 17 13.56 1.06 12.09
CA LEU A 17 13.25 2.03 13.15
C LEU A 17 12.34 3.16 12.63
N PHE A 18 12.59 3.64 11.41
CA PHE A 18 11.75 4.67 10.80
C PHE A 18 10.30 4.17 10.60
N VAL A 19 10.13 2.93 10.12
CA VAL A 19 8.82 2.29 9.98
C VAL A 19 8.14 2.13 11.34
N GLU A 20 8.85 1.72 12.39
CA GLU A 20 8.28 1.69 13.74
C GLU A 20 7.73 3.05 14.17
N LYS A 21 8.44 4.15 13.88
CA LYS A 21 7.95 5.51 14.18
C LYS A 21 6.74 5.91 13.33
N ILE A 22 6.62 5.40 12.10
CA ILE A 22 5.39 5.54 11.30
C ILE A 22 4.24 4.83 11.99
N LEU A 23 4.44 3.59 12.45
CA LEU A 23 3.42 2.78 13.12
C LEU A 23 3.01 3.33 14.50
N GLU A 24 3.91 4.05 15.17
CA GLU A 24 3.62 4.79 16.41
C GLU A 24 2.87 6.12 16.16
N GLY A 25 2.60 6.49 14.90
CA GLY A 25 1.96 7.76 14.55
C GLY A 25 2.86 8.99 14.73
N LYS A 26 4.18 8.79 14.84
CA LYS A 26 5.16 9.87 15.05
C LYS A 26 5.68 10.48 13.76
N ILE A 27 5.44 9.83 12.62
CA ILE A 27 5.79 10.30 11.29
C ILE A 27 4.50 10.65 10.55
N ASN A 28 4.47 11.80 9.88
CA ASN A 28 3.31 12.23 9.11
C ASN A 28 3.25 11.55 7.72
N GLU A 29 2.08 11.61 7.08
CA GLU A 29 1.85 11.01 5.76
C GLU A 29 2.81 11.53 4.69
N LYS A 30 3.16 12.83 4.72
CA LYS A 30 4.06 13.44 3.72
C LYS A 30 5.49 12.88 3.79
N ASP A 31 5.95 12.57 4.99
CA ASP A 31 7.28 11.99 5.21
C ASP A 31 7.29 10.51 4.85
N LEU A 32 6.21 9.78 5.13
CA LEU A 32 5.98 8.43 4.63
C LEU A 32 5.96 8.41 3.08
N THR A 33 5.19 9.27 2.41
CA THR A 33 5.12 9.29 0.94
C THR A 33 6.50 9.46 0.31
N PHE A 34 7.34 10.32 0.89
CA PHE A 34 8.70 10.52 0.40
C PHE A 34 9.59 9.28 0.62
N SER A 35 9.36 8.51 1.69
CA SER A 35 10.19 7.36 2.02
C SER A 35 9.91 6.11 1.16
N LEU A 36 8.71 6.00 0.57
CA LEU A 36 8.26 4.79 -0.13
C LEU A 36 9.26 4.18 -1.12
N PRO A 37 9.96 4.96 -1.98
CA PRO A 37 10.93 4.40 -2.93
C PRO A 37 12.14 3.71 -2.28
N PHE A 38 12.36 3.94 -0.99
CA PHE A 38 13.49 3.42 -0.21
C PHE A 38 13.08 2.28 0.73
N LEU A 39 11.78 2.01 0.86
CA LEU A 39 11.26 0.96 1.74
C LEU A 39 11.30 -0.41 1.05
N THR A 40 11.57 -1.46 1.82
CA THR A 40 11.50 -2.84 1.37
C THR A 40 10.04 -3.30 1.29
N GLN A 41 9.78 -4.44 0.64
CA GLN A 41 8.43 -5.02 0.61
C GLN A 41 7.91 -5.39 2.01
N ASP A 42 8.79 -5.80 2.93
CA ASP A 42 8.41 -6.07 4.31
C ASP A 42 7.94 -4.80 5.02
N HIS A 43 8.62 -3.67 4.80
CA HIS A 43 8.20 -2.37 5.32
C HIS A 43 6.83 -1.96 4.76
N ILE A 44 6.63 -2.07 3.45
CA ILE A 44 5.34 -1.75 2.79
C ILE A 44 4.23 -2.65 3.35
N THR A 45 4.49 -3.94 3.54
CA THR A 45 3.54 -4.90 4.14
C THR A 45 3.14 -4.51 5.56
N LYS A 46 4.10 -4.13 6.42
CA LYS A 46 3.83 -3.67 7.80
C LYS A 46 2.93 -2.43 7.81
N ILE A 47 3.19 -1.47 6.93
CA ILE A 47 2.42 -0.22 6.83
C ILE A 47 1.01 -0.50 6.28
N TYR A 48 0.91 -1.33 5.24
CA TYR A 48 -0.35 -1.80 4.69
C TYR A 48 -1.25 -2.42 5.77
N GLN A 49 -0.74 -3.39 6.51
CA GLN A 49 -1.46 -4.05 7.60
C GLN A 49 -1.96 -3.05 8.65
N ALA A 50 -1.11 -2.10 9.04
CA ALA A 50 -1.48 -1.09 10.02
C ALA A 50 -2.61 -0.15 9.54
N ILE A 51 -2.66 0.17 8.24
CA ILE A 51 -3.77 0.95 7.66
C ILE A 51 -5.05 0.11 7.63
N ILE A 52 -4.98 -1.15 7.17
CA ILE A 52 -6.13 -2.07 7.12
C ILE A 52 -6.72 -2.33 8.52
N GLU A 53 -5.86 -2.51 9.53
CA GLU A 53 -6.24 -2.68 10.93
C GLU A 53 -6.67 -1.36 11.60
N LYS A 54 -6.68 -0.24 10.87
CA LYS A 54 -7.03 1.10 11.34
C LYS A 54 -6.17 1.58 12.53
N ARG A 55 -4.93 1.06 12.66
CA ARG A 55 -3.94 1.52 13.65
C ARG A 55 -3.33 2.86 13.27
N ILE A 56 -3.26 3.17 11.99
CA ILE A 56 -2.85 4.45 11.42
C ILE A 56 -3.85 4.87 10.33
N THR A 57 -3.97 6.18 10.08
CA THR A 57 -5.00 6.75 9.19
C THR A 57 -4.41 7.38 7.93
N PHE A 58 -3.46 6.71 7.29
CA PHE A 58 -2.88 7.18 6.03
C PHE A 58 -3.69 6.69 4.83
N LYS A 59 -3.66 7.48 3.77
CA LYS A 59 -4.20 7.11 2.46
C LYS A 59 -3.49 5.89 1.90
N ILE A 60 -4.22 4.79 1.72
CA ILE A 60 -3.67 3.53 1.19
C ILE A 60 -3.19 3.69 -0.26
N GLU A 61 -3.78 4.63 -1.00
CA GLU A 61 -3.50 4.93 -2.41
C GLU A 61 -2.02 5.22 -2.66
N ILE A 62 -1.34 5.83 -1.68
CA ILE A 62 0.07 6.19 -1.82
C ILE A 62 0.96 4.94 -1.91
N LEU A 63 0.51 3.81 -1.35
CA LEU A 63 1.27 2.55 -1.34
C LEU A 63 1.16 1.78 -2.65
N LEU A 64 0.07 1.96 -3.42
CA LEU A 64 -0.24 1.14 -4.60
C LEU A 64 0.93 0.98 -5.59
N PRO A 65 1.71 2.03 -5.94
CA PRO A 65 2.85 1.89 -6.86
C PRO A 65 4.02 1.07 -6.31
N PHE A 66 4.05 0.82 -5.00
CA PHE A 66 5.14 0.17 -4.29
C PHE A 66 4.74 -1.19 -3.70
N MET A 67 3.47 -1.56 -3.77
CA MET A 67 2.96 -2.83 -3.27
C MET A 67 3.37 -4.00 -4.16
N SER A 68 3.56 -5.16 -3.55
CA SER A 68 3.64 -6.42 -4.28
C SER A 68 2.28 -6.77 -4.92
N GLU A 69 2.32 -7.64 -5.92
CA GLU A 69 1.11 -8.14 -6.58
C GLU A 69 0.18 -8.86 -5.59
N GLU A 70 0.75 -9.52 -4.58
CA GLU A 70 0.00 -10.20 -3.52
C GLU A 70 -0.78 -9.20 -2.65
N LEU A 71 -0.16 -8.07 -2.28
CA LEU A 71 -0.83 -7.02 -1.51
C LEU A 71 -1.91 -6.32 -2.32
N ILE A 72 -1.68 -6.09 -3.62
CA ILE A 72 -2.70 -5.51 -4.50
C ILE A 72 -3.91 -6.45 -4.61
N GLU A 73 -3.69 -7.75 -4.78
CA GLU A 73 -4.78 -8.74 -4.85
C GLU A 73 -5.52 -8.87 -3.51
N ASP A 74 -4.81 -8.84 -2.37
CA ASP A 74 -5.43 -8.82 -1.04
C ASP A 74 -6.31 -7.57 -0.86
N LEU A 75 -5.77 -6.38 -1.16
CA LEU A 75 -6.53 -5.12 -1.08
C LEU A 75 -7.76 -5.15 -1.98
N TYR A 76 -7.61 -5.58 -3.23
CA TYR A 76 -8.73 -5.68 -4.17
C TYR A 76 -9.82 -6.60 -3.64
N ASN A 77 -9.46 -7.80 -3.16
CA ASN A 77 -10.42 -8.76 -2.60
C ASN A 77 -11.14 -8.18 -1.36
N LYS A 78 -10.43 -7.46 -0.50
CA LYS A 78 -11.04 -6.76 0.64
C LYS A 78 -12.06 -5.71 0.21
N VAL A 79 -11.78 -4.96 -0.85
CA VAL A 79 -12.70 -3.95 -1.38
C VAL A 79 -13.95 -4.61 -1.97
N ILE A 80 -13.82 -5.59 -2.86
CA ILE A 80 -14.99 -6.22 -3.51
C ILE A 80 -15.85 -7.07 -2.57
N ASN A 81 -15.26 -7.59 -1.48
CA ASN A 81 -15.98 -8.31 -0.43
C ASN A 81 -16.61 -7.37 0.61
N ASN A 82 -16.45 -6.05 0.46
CA ASN A 82 -16.87 -5.04 1.45
C ASN A 82 -16.25 -5.26 2.85
N GLU A 83 -15.04 -5.81 2.91
CA GLU A 83 -14.26 -5.93 4.15
C GLU A 83 -13.59 -4.60 4.52
N THR A 84 -13.44 -3.68 3.56
CA THR A 84 -12.90 -2.35 3.76
C THR A 84 -13.54 -1.33 2.81
N ASP A 85 -13.63 -0.09 3.27
CA ASP A 85 -14.18 1.08 2.56
C ASP A 85 -13.15 2.21 2.40
N ILE A 86 -11.86 1.93 2.69
CA ILE A 86 -10.80 2.94 2.71
C ILE A 86 -10.38 3.44 1.33
N ILE A 87 -10.80 2.75 0.26
CA ILE A 87 -10.45 3.05 -1.12
C ILE A 87 -11.53 2.52 -2.07
N ASP A 88 -11.77 3.25 -3.16
CA ASP A 88 -12.66 2.83 -4.25
C ASP A 88 -12.00 1.74 -5.11
N GLU A 89 -12.77 0.71 -5.50
CA GLU A 89 -12.33 -0.36 -6.40
C GLU A 89 -11.65 0.20 -7.66
N ALA A 90 -12.20 1.26 -8.25
CA ALA A 90 -11.70 1.88 -9.48
C ALA A 90 -10.26 2.40 -9.36
N VAL A 91 -9.81 2.74 -8.15
CA VAL A 91 -8.44 3.21 -7.88
C VAL A 91 -7.45 2.04 -7.86
N VAL A 92 -7.90 0.84 -7.48
CA VAL A 92 -7.07 -0.38 -7.43
C VAL A 92 -6.93 -1.03 -8.80
N LEU A 93 -7.96 -0.94 -9.67
CA LEU A 93 -7.97 -1.59 -10.99
C LEU A 93 -6.70 -1.39 -11.84
N PRO A 94 -6.10 -0.19 -11.94
CA PRO A 94 -4.89 0.03 -12.75
C PRO A 94 -3.66 -0.75 -12.27
N PHE A 95 -3.66 -1.23 -11.02
CA PHE A 95 -2.54 -1.96 -10.41
C PHE A 95 -2.73 -3.48 -10.46
N LEU A 96 -3.91 -3.97 -10.83
CA LEU A 96 -4.15 -5.40 -11.00
C LEU A 96 -3.40 -5.95 -12.21
N LYS A 97 -3.08 -7.25 -12.13
CA LYS A 97 -2.49 -7.97 -13.27
C LYS A 97 -3.42 -7.91 -14.50
N PRO A 98 -2.85 -7.78 -15.71
CA PRO A 98 -3.62 -7.87 -16.95
C PRO A 98 -4.51 -9.12 -17.04
N ASP A 99 -4.03 -10.27 -16.53
CA ASP A 99 -4.79 -11.53 -16.53
C ASP A 99 -6.04 -11.46 -15.64
N LYS A 100 -5.97 -10.76 -14.49
CA LYS A 100 -7.13 -10.52 -13.63
C LYS A 100 -8.17 -9.69 -14.36
N ILE A 101 -7.77 -8.56 -14.95
CA ILE A 101 -8.66 -7.69 -15.75
C ILE A 101 -9.31 -8.48 -16.90
N LYS A 102 -8.51 -9.28 -17.62
CA LYS A 102 -9.02 -10.15 -18.69
C LYS A 102 -10.07 -11.13 -18.15
N SER A 103 -9.82 -11.79 -17.03
CA SER A 103 -10.78 -12.73 -16.43
C SER A 103 -12.09 -12.04 -16.04
N MET A 104 -12.04 -10.82 -15.50
CA MET A 104 -13.22 -10.03 -15.15
C MET A 104 -14.06 -9.72 -16.40
N PHE A 105 -13.40 -9.28 -17.48
CA PHE A 105 -14.05 -9.02 -18.75
C PHE A 105 -14.72 -10.28 -19.32
N MET A 106 -14.01 -11.42 -19.33
CA MET A 106 -14.58 -12.69 -19.83
C MET A 106 -15.79 -13.13 -18.99
N ASN A 107 -15.73 -12.95 -17.67
CA ASN A 107 -16.85 -13.26 -16.77
C ASN A 107 -18.07 -12.37 -17.05
N TYR A 108 -17.87 -11.09 -17.40
CA TYR A 108 -18.95 -10.21 -17.82
C TYR A 108 -19.59 -10.68 -19.13
N ILE A 109 -18.77 -10.93 -20.17
CA ILE A 109 -19.26 -11.38 -21.48
C ILE A 109 -20.03 -12.70 -21.39
N ASN A 110 -19.58 -13.65 -20.57
CA ASN A 110 -20.25 -14.94 -20.41
C ASN A 110 -21.60 -14.86 -19.66
N LYS A 111 -21.91 -13.72 -19.02
CA LYS A 111 -23.18 -13.49 -18.32
C LYS A 111 -24.20 -12.72 -19.16
N LEU A 112 -23.79 -12.18 -20.32
CA LEU A 112 -24.70 -11.56 -21.30
C LEU A 112 -25.49 -12.62 -22.06
#